data_AF-A0A0F2L5P0-F1
#
_entry.id   AF-A0A0F2L5P0-F1
#
_cell.length_a   1.000
_cell.length_b   1.000
_cell.length_c   1.000
_cell.angle_alpha   90.00
_cell.angle_beta   90.00
_cell.angle_gamma   90.00
#
_symmetry.space_group_name_H-M   'P 1'
#
loop_
_entity.id
_entity.type
_entity.pdbx_description
1 polymer ?
#
loop_
_entity_poly.entity_id
_entity_poly.type
_entity_poly.pdbx_seq_one_letter_code
_entity_poly.pdbx_strand_id
1 'polypeptide(L)'
;LLAEATAGEYGVDFVKLGVEDLDVREEIEGPAVVLIEGLERLKDLRALEEFFARLSGPVVVFGESREEPGPHLLRPGLFAAAIRVDPPNLKGRVEILRALLRGIRYAGSLEKVAEATEGLSGADLARSVSLAAVRALNRALAEGKSAKEFIITEEDLIYIVNKYIKNK
;
A
#
# COMPACT_ATOMS: atom_id res chain seq x y z
N LEU A 1 0.71 3.17 -1.60
CA LEU A 1 0.60 2.64 -2.99
C LEU A 1 0.19 3.71 -3.99
N LEU A 2 -1.00 4.33 -3.92
CA LEU A 2 -1.40 5.34 -4.93
C LEU A 2 -0.44 6.55 -4.97
N ALA A 3 -0.12 7.12 -3.81
CA ALA A 3 0.82 8.25 -3.70
C ALA A 3 2.21 7.89 -4.26
N GLU A 4 2.74 6.74 -3.86
CA GLU A 4 4.03 6.22 -4.31
C GLU A 4 4.05 5.93 -5.83
N ALA A 5 2.97 5.35 -6.37
CA ALA A 5 2.83 5.12 -7.80
C ALA A 5 2.77 6.43 -8.59
N THR A 6 2.08 7.44 -8.05
CA THR A 6 2.04 8.78 -8.64
C THR A 6 3.46 9.36 -8.69
N ALA A 7 4.21 9.26 -7.59
CA ALA A 7 5.60 9.74 -7.57
C ALA A 7 6.46 9.05 -8.63
N GLY A 8 6.35 7.72 -8.74
CA GLY A 8 7.08 6.94 -9.74
C GLY A 8 6.68 7.22 -11.19
N GLU A 9 5.39 7.48 -11.45
CA GLU A 9 4.88 7.82 -12.80
C GLU A 9 5.44 9.15 -13.30
N TYR A 10 5.53 10.15 -12.41
CA TYR A 10 6.06 11.47 -12.74
C TYR A 10 7.58 11.60 -12.49
N GLY A 11 8.22 10.58 -11.93
CA GLY A 11 9.65 10.59 -11.61
C GLY A 11 10.04 11.64 -10.57
N VAL A 12 9.16 11.90 -9.61
CA VAL A 12 9.32 12.91 -8.55
C VAL A 12 9.60 12.26 -7.20
N ASP A 13 10.11 13.04 -6.24
CA ASP A 13 10.43 12.52 -4.92
C ASP A 13 9.17 12.05 -4.18
N PHE A 14 9.29 10.89 -3.51
CA PHE A 14 8.23 10.35 -2.66
C PHE A 14 8.63 10.47 -1.19
N VAL A 15 7.84 11.23 -0.43
CA VAL A 15 8.04 11.41 1.01
C VAL A 15 6.88 10.78 1.76
N LYS A 16 7.19 9.94 2.74
CA LYS A 16 6.21 9.27 3.58
C LYS A 16 6.40 9.68 5.04
N LEU A 17 5.33 10.11 5.69
CA LEU A 17 5.33 10.68 7.05
C LEU A 17 4.17 10.12 7.87
N GLY A 18 4.37 9.90 9.17
CA GLY A 18 3.26 9.79 10.12
C GLY A 18 2.78 11.16 10.56
N VAL A 19 1.54 11.27 11.07
CA VAL A 19 1.06 12.53 11.69
C VAL A 19 1.96 13.02 12.83
N GLU A 20 2.64 12.11 13.51
CA GLU A 20 3.64 12.38 14.55
C GLU A 20 4.91 13.06 14.03
N ASP A 21 5.21 12.94 12.73
CA ASP A 21 6.42 13.49 12.11
C ASP A 21 6.21 14.90 11.54
N LEU A 22 4.97 15.41 11.54
CA LEU A 22 4.62 16.69 10.92
C LEU A 22 5.38 17.86 11.55
N ASP A 23 5.56 17.87 12.86
CA ASP A 23 6.21 18.98 13.56
C ASP A 23 7.74 18.95 13.44
N VAL A 24 8.32 17.75 13.35
CA VAL A 24 9.79 17.54 13.41
C VAL A 24 10.49 17.59 12.05
N ARG A 25 9.74 17.50 10.95
CA ARG A 25 10.33 17.53 9.60
C ARG A 25 10.71 18.94 9.15
N GLU A 26 11.86 19.02 8.49
CA GLU A 26 12.30 20.21 7.75
C GLU A 26 11.41 20.46 6.51
N GLU A 27 11.65 21.61 5.87
CA GLU A 27 10.98 22.04 4.64
C GLU A 27 11.03 20.95 3.55
N ILE A 28 9.90 20.71 2.88
CA ILE A 28 9.85 19.82 1.71
C ILE A 28 9.71 20.69 0.47
N GLU A 29 10.73 20.64 -0.38
CA GLU A 29 10.76 21.33 -1.66
C GLU A 29 10.33 20.38 -2.79
N GLY A 30 9.41 20.84 -3.62
CA GLY A 30 8.90 20.11 -4.79
C GLY A 30 9.80 20.22 -6.02
N PRO A 31 9.59 19.38 -7.05
CA PRO A 31 8.43 18.51 -7.24
C PRO A 31 8.46 17.25 -6.37
N ALA A 32 7.40 17.05 -5.58
CA ALA A 32 7.30 15.90 -4.68
C ALA A 32 5.86 15.43 -4.46
N VAL A 33 5.72 14.16 -4.12
CA VAL A 33 4.48 13.57 -3.59
C VAL A 33 4.70 13.21 -2.13
N VAL A 34 3.85 13.73 -1.26
CA VAL A 34 3.87 13.45 0.18
C VAL A 34 2.69 12.56 0.55
N LEU A 35 2.94 11.51 1.33
CA LEU A 35 1.91 10.70 1.99
C LEU A 35 1.97 10.92 3.50
N ILE A 36 0.86 11.39 4.08
CA ILE A 36 0.67 11.50 5.53
C ILE A 36 -0.19 10.33 5.99
N GLU A 37 0.36 9.47 6.84
CA GLU A 37 -0.33 8.31 7.40
C GLU A 37 -0.98 8.58 8.75
N GLY A 38 -2.16 8.01 8.96
CA GLY A 38 -2.82 7.99 10.26
C GLY A 38 -3.49 9.31 10.62
N LEU A 39 -4.16 9.97 9.65
CA LEU A 39 -4.88 11.21 9.88
C LEU A 39 -5.94 11.10 11.00
N GLU A 40 -6.47 9.90 11.27
CA GLU A 40 -7.40 9.66 12.38
C GLU A 40 -6.79 9.98 13.77
N ARG A 41 -5.45 10.03 13.87
CA ARG A 41 -4.72 10.30 15.12
C ARG A 41 -4.42 11.79 15.32
N LEU A 42 -4.80 12.64 14.37
CA LEU A 42 -4.57 14.07 14.43
C LEU A 42 -5.36 14.68 15.60
N LYS A 43 -4.66 15.38 16.52
CA LYS A 43 -5.31 16.01 17.68
C LYS A 43 -5.97 17.34 17.33
N ASP A 44 -5.31 18.12 16.50
CA ASP A 44 -5.77 19.41 16.00
C ASP A 44 -5.13 19.73 14.64
N LEU A 45 -5.69 20.72 13.93
CA LEU A 45 -5.28 21.07 12.58
C LEU A 45 -3.96 21.86 12.49
N ARG A 46 -3.43 22.39 13.61
CA ARG A 46 -2.30 23.32 13.57
C ARG A 46 -1.05 22.66 13.02
N ALA A 47 -0.76 21.44 13.45
CA ALA A 47 0.38 20.67 12.93
C ALA A 47 0.31 20.49 11.41
N LEU A 48 -0.89 20.28 10.87
CA LEU A 48 -1.10 20.12 9.43
C LEU A 48 -0.97 21.46 8.69
N GLU A 49 -1.55 22.53 9.24
CA GLU A 49 -1.46 23.89 8.67
C GLU A 49 -0.01 24.40 8.66
N GLU A 50 0.72 24.22 9.77
CA GLU A 50 2.14 24.58 9.89
C GLU A 50 3.02 23.71 8.98
N PHE A 51 2.68 22.45 8.79
CA PHE A 51 3.34 21.58 7.81
C PHE A 51 3.11 22.07 6.37
N PHE A 52 1.86 22.38 5.99
CA PHE A 52 1.55 22.88 4.65
C PHE A 52 2.19 24.24 4.36
N ALA A 53 2.31 25.11 5.36
CA ALA A 53 3.00 26.38 5.23
C ALA A 53 4.52 26.24 5.00
N ARG A 54 5.11 25.09 5.34
CA ARG A 54 6.52 24.73 5.08
C ARG A 54 6.71 23.95 3.79
N LEU A 55 5.68 23.76 2.96
CA LEU A 55 5.84 23.16 1.64
C LEU A 55 6.21 24.25 0.64
N SER A 56 7.25 24.01 -0.16
CA SER A 56 7.68 24.92 -1.22
C SER A 56 7.70 24.21 -2.57
N GLY A 57 7.35 24.93 -3.64
CA GLY A 57 7.26 24.35 -4.99
C GLY A 57 6.03 23.45 -5.21
N PRO A 58 6.00 22.70 -6.33
CA PRO A 58 4.86 21.87 -6.70
C PRO A 58 4.81 20.57 -5.89
N VAL A 59 4.00 20.55 -4.83
CA VAL A 59 3.83 19.37 -3.96
C VAL A 59 2.40 18.86 -4.02
N VAL A 60 2.24 17.54 -4.18
CA VAL A 60 0.94 16.86 -4.05
C VAL A 60 0.92 16.08 -2.73
N VAL A 61 -0.07 16.35 -1.89
CA VAL A 61 -0.21 15.68 -0.59
C VAL A 61 -1.38 14.70 -0.60
N PHE A 62 -1.12 13.47 -0.19
CA PHE A 62 -2.11 12.43 0.10
C PHE A 62 -2.23 12.25 1.60
N GLY A 63 -3.47 12.18 2.09
CA GLY A 63 -3.78 11.82 3.46
C GLY A 63 -4.40 10.43 3.54
N GLU A 64 -3.84 9.55 4.36
CA GLU A 64 -4.44 8.25 4.68
C GLU A 64 -5.19 8.35 6.02
N SER A 65 -6.43 7.86 6.02
CA SER A 65 -7.24 7.69 7.23
C SER A 65 -7.92 6.33 7.19
N ARG A 66 -8.00 5.65 8.35
CA ARG A 66 -8.83 4.45 8.52
C ARG A 66 -10.31 4.76 8.74
N GLU A 67 -10.60 5.99 9.15
CA GLU A 67 -11.94 6.49 9.40
C GLU A 67 -12.36 7.44 8.28
N GLU A 68 -13.66 7.65 8.12
CA GLU A 68 -14.16 8.64 7.17
C GLU A 68 -13.68 10.04 7.59
N PRO A 69 -12.93 10.75 6.73
CA PRO A 69 -12.37 12.04 7.11
C PRO A 69 -13.48 13.04 7.36
N GLY A 70 -13.41 13.72 8.50
CA GLY A 70 -14.43 14.69 8.87
C GLY A 70 -14.40 15.95 7.97
N PRO A 71 -15.50 16.72 7.90
CA PRO A 71 -15.59 17.94 7.08
C PRO A 71 -14.56 19.03 7.43
N HIS A 72 -13.91 18.94 8.59
CA HIS A 72 -12.88 19.87 9.01
C HIS A 72 -11.58 19.72 8.20
N LEU A 73 -11.30 18.52 7.65
CA LEU A 73 -10.15 18.27 6.77
C LEU A 73 -10.40 18.75 5.33
N LEU A 74 -11.67 18.83 4.91
CA LEU A 74 -12.09 19.13 3.53
C LEU A 74 -12.40 20.62 3.33
N ARG A 75 -11.49 21.49 3.76
CA ARG A 75 -11.63 22.94 3.65
C ARG A 75 -10.60 23.52 2.68
N PRO A 76 -10.90 24.67 2.05
CA PRO A 76 -9.90 25.38 1.25
C PRO A 76 -8.62 25.61 2.06
N GLY A 77 -7.48 25.22 1.49
CA GLY A 77 -6.16 25.30 2.15
C GLY A 77 -5.70 24.03 2.86
N LEU A 78 -6.56 23.01 3.01
CA LEU A 78 -6.20 21.67 3.49
C LEU A 78 -6.35 20.62 2.37
N PHE A 79 -7.25 19.65 2.54
CA PHE A 79 -7.51 18.64 1.52
C PHE A 79 -8.66 19.05 0.60
N ALA A 80 -8.45 18.88 -0.70
CA ALA A 80 -9.45 19.22 -1.72
C ALA A 80 -10.55 18.15 -1.87
N ALA A 81 -10.23 16.88 -1.62
CA ALA A 81 -11.15 15.77 -1.82
C ALA A 81 -10.87 14.63 -0.85
N ALA A 82 -11.93 13.90 -0.48
CA ALA A 82 -11.83 12.59 0.13
C ALA A 82 -12.21 11.52 -0.90
N ILE A 83 -11.37 10.50 -1.06
CA ILE A 83 -11.62 9.37 -1.94
C ILE A 83 -11.76 8.13 -1.07
N ARG A 84 -12.95 7.54 -1.08
CA ARG A 84 -13.19 6.25 -0.43
C ARG A 84 -12.62 5.12 -1.29
N VAL A 85 -11.82 4.26 -0.68
CA VAL A 85 -11.29 3.05 -1.32
C VAL A 85 -11.98 1.84 -0.71
N ASP A 86 -12.93 1.27 -1.45
CA ASP A 86 -13.61 0.06 -1.01
C ASP A 86 -12.74 -1.19 -1.20
N PRO A 87 -12.99 -2.26 -0.42
CA PRO A 87 -12.32 -3.54 -0.63
C PRO A 87 -12.48 -4.06 -2.07
N PRO A 88 -11.43 -4.68 -2.63
CA PRO A 88 -11.48 -5.13 -4.01
C PRO A 88 -12.49 -6.26 -4.21
N ASN A 89 -13.30 -6.14 -5.28
CA ASN A 89 -14.12 -7.25 -5.78
C ASN A 89 -13.24 -8.36 -6.39
N LEU A 90 -13.84 -9.47 -6.82
CA LEU A 90 -13.11 -10.63 -7.36
C LEU A 90 -12.13 -10.22 -8.49
N LYS A 91 -12.62 -9.46 -9.48
CA LYS A 91 -11.79 -8.99 -10.60
C LYS A 91 -10.67 -8.07 -10.10
N GLY A 92 -10.97 -7.17 -9.18
CA GLY A 92 -9.98 -6.30 -8.54
C GLY A 92 -8.89 -7.08 -7.82
N ARG A 93 -9.24 -8.15 -7.11
CA ARG A 93 -8.25 -9.03 -6.46
C ARG A 93 -7.35 -9.74 -7.48
N VAL A 94 -7.90 -10.20 -8.61
CA VAL A 94 -7.08 -10.76 -9.70
C VAL A 94 -6.08 -9.72 -10.23
N GLU A 95 -6.53 -8.50 -10.51
CA GLU A 95 -5.64 -7.43 -10.99
C GLU A 95 -4.57 -7.05 -9.97
N ILE A 96 -4.93 -6.95 -8.69
CA ILE A 96 -3.99 -6.67 -7.60
C ILE A 96 -2.95 -7.79 -7.50
N LEU A 97 -3.38 -9.05 -7.47
CA LEU A 97 -2.48 -10.21 -7.44
C LEU A 97 -1.54 -10.22 -8.65
N ARG A 98 -2.06 -9.93 -9.85
CA ARG A 98 -1.26 -9.82 -11.07
C ARG A 98 -0.21 -8.71 -10.98
N ALA A 99 -0.59 -7.56 -10.42
CA ALA A 99 0.34 -6.45 -10.20
C ALA A 99 1.43 -6.80 -9.18
N LEU A 100 1.06 -7.43 -8.06
CA LEU A 100 1.98 -7.85 -6.99
C LEU A 100 2.96 -8.94 -7.43
N LEU A 101 2.54 -9.81 -8.35
CA LEU A 101 3.36 -10.88 -8.92
C LEU A 101 4.16 -10.43 -10.14
N ARG A 102 4.08 -9.16 -10.54
CA ARG A 102 4.83 -8.63 -11.69
C ARG A 102 6.34 -8.78 -11.43
N GLY A 103 7.03 -9.49 -12.32
CA GLY A 103 8.46 -9.78 -12.16
C GLY A 103 8.77 -10.97 -11.25
N ILE A 104 7.76 -11.63 -10.68
CA ILE A 104 7.91 -12.85 -9.87
C ILE A 104 7.38 -14.04 -10.68
N ARG A 105 8.11 -15.16 -10.67
CA ARG A 105 7.62 -16.39 -11.33
C ARG A 105 6.45 -16.97 -10.53
N TYR A 106 5.31 -17.12 -11.19
CA TYR A 106 4.09 -17.68 -10.62
C TYR A 106 3.56 -18.84 -11.48
N ALA A 107 3.08 -19.89 -10.84
CA ALA A 107 2.45 -21.04 -11.48
C ALA A 107 1.09 -21.36 -10.85
N GLY A 108 0.01 -21.22 -11.63
CA GLY A 108 -1.36 -21.50 -11.20
C GLY A 108 -2.39 -20.50 -11.75
N SER A 109 -3.61 -20.53 -11.22
CA SER A 109 -4.69 -19.60 -11.56
C SER A 109 -4.84 -18.52 -10.50
N LEU A 110 -4.73 -17.26 -10.93
CA LEU A 110 -4.98 -16.11 -10.06
C LEU A 110 -6.46 -15.98 -9.71
N GLU A 111 -7.36 -16.46 -10.56
CA GLU A 111 -8.80 -16.48 -10.33
C GLU A 111 -9.14 -17.35 -9.11
N LYS A 112 -8.56 -18.54 -9.02
CA LYS A 112 -8.74 -19.41 -7.84
C LYS A 112 -8.18 -18.80 -6.56
N VAL A 113 -7.02 -18.14 -6.63
CA VAL A 113 -6.49 -17.40 -5.47
C VAL A 113 -7.40 -16.21 -5.11
N ALA A 114 -7.95 -15.51 -6.10
CA ALA A 114 -8.86 -14.39 -5.88
C ALA A 114 -10.19 -14.84 -5.23
N GLU A 115 -10.70 -16.02 -5.58
CA GLU A 115 -11.84 -16.65 -4.89
C GLU A 115 -11.49 -16.97 -3.43
N ALA A 116 -10.32 -17.56 -3.19
CA ALA A 116 -9.85 -17.89 -1.84
C ALA A 116 -9.56 -16.66 -0.96
N THR A 117 -9.48 -15.46 -1.53
CA THR A 117 -9.13 -14.20 -0.85
C THR A 117 -10.30 -13.22 -0.72
N GLU A 118 -11.53 -13.72 -0.76
CA GLU A 118 -12.71 -12.90 -0.49
C GLU A 118 -12.62 -12.13 0.84
N GLY A 119 -12.99 -10.85 0.80
CA GLY A 119 -12.94 -9.92 1.93
C GLY A 119 -11.56 -9.34 2.23
N LEU A 120 -10.50 -9.80 1.56
CA LEU A 120 -9.15 -9.30 1.81
C LEU A 120 -8.90 -7.93 1.16
N SER A 121 -8.20 -7.06 1.89
CA SER A 121 -7.73 -5.78 1.38
C SER A 121 -6.52 -5.94 0.44
N GLY A 122 -6.17 -4.90 -0.32
CA GLY A 122 -4.94 -4.89 -1.11
C GLY A 122 -3.68 -5.12 -0.27
N ALA A 123 -3.65 -4.65 0.97
CA ALA A 123 -2.55 -4.86 1.90
C ALA A 123 -2.44 -6.33 2.34
N ASP A 124 -3.57 -6.99 2.59
CA ASP A 124 -3.61 -8.42 2.93
C ASP A 124 -3.14 -9.30 1.76
N LEU A 125 -3.51 -8.93 0.53
CA LEU A 125 -3.02 -9.59 -0.69
C LEU A 125 -1.51 -9.43 -0.84
N ALA A 126 -0.98 -8.22 -0.66
CA ALA A 126 0.47 -7.95 -0.71
C ALA A 126 1.24 -8.76 0.35
N ARG A 127 0.70 -8.83 1.57
CA ARG A 127 1.25 -9.66 2.64
C ARG A 127 1.22 -11.14 2.28
N SER A 128 0.12 -11.61 1.69
CA SER A 128 -0.03 -13.01 1.26
C SER A 128 1.02 -13.41 0.22
N VAL A 129 1.23 -12.55 -0.79
CA VAL A 129 2.26 -12.77 -1.82
C VAL A 129 3.66 -12.79 -1.21
N SER A 130 3.95 -11.87 -0.29
CA SER A 130 5.27 -11.81 0.37
C SER A 130 5.57 -13.07 1.18
N LEU A 131 4.60 -13.55 1.96
CA LEU A 131 4.75 -14.78 2.74
C LEU A 131 4.82 -16.03 1.84
N ALA A 132 4.06 -16.06 0.73
CA ALA A 132 4.12 -17.14 -0.24
C ALA A 132 5.48 -17.17 -0.97
N ALA A 133 6.07 -16.00 -1.25
CA ALA A 133 7.42 -15.91 -1.81
C ALA A 133 8.47 -16.51 -0.87
N VAL A 134 8.40 -16.21 0.43
CA VAL A 134 9.30 -16.81 1.44
C VAL A 134 9.12 -18.33 1.51
N ARG A 135 7.87 -18.82 1.47
CA ARG A 135 7.57 -20.25 1.45
C ARG A 135 8.15 -20.94 0.20
N ALA A 136 7.95 -20.34 -0.97
CA ALA A 136 8.46 -20.85 -2.24
C ALA A 136 9.99 -20.85 -2.29
N LEU A 137 10.63 -19.81 -1.74
CA LEU A 137 12.09 -19.71 -1.62
C LEU A 137 12.64 -20.83 -0.73
N ASN A 138 12.04 -21.05 0.44
CA ASN A 138 12.47 -22.12 1.35
C ASN A 138 12.34 -23.51 0.71
N ARG A 139 11.25 -23.75 -0.06
CA ARG A 139 11.09 -24.99 -0.84
C ARG A 139 12.21 -25.14 -1.88
N ALA A 140 12.49 -24.10 -2.66
CA ALA A 140 13.53 -24.14 -3.69
C ALA A 140 14.92 -24.44 -3.09
N LEU A 141 15.26 -23.81 -1.97
CA LEU A 141 16.53 -24.04 -1.26
C LEU A 141 16.63 -25.47 -0.71
N ALA A 142 15.55 -26.03 -0.15
CA ALA A 142 15.52 -27.41 0.33
C ALA A 142 15.69 -28.43 -0.81
N GLU A 143 15.28 -28.09 -2.03
CA GLU A 143 15.48 -28.87 -3.25
C GLU A 143 16.86 -28.66 -3.90
N GLY A 144 17.75 -27.86 -3.27
CA GLY A 144 19.08 -27.57 -3.79
C GLY A 144 19.11 -26.59 -4.97
N LYS A 145 18.00 -25.88 -5.24
CA LYS A 145 17.92 -24.87 -6.31
C LYS A 145 18.47 -23.52 -5.85
N SER A 146 18.84 -22.69 -6.82
CA SER A 146 19.26 -21.31 -6.56
C SER A 146 18.10 -20.46 -6.02
N ALA A 147 18.42 -19.51 -5.13
CA ALA A 147 17.46 -18.52 -4.62
C ALA A 147 16.81 -17.68 -5.73
N LYS A 148 17.41 -17.61 -6.92
CA LYS A 148 16.85 -16.90 -8.09
C LYS A 148 15.82 -17.71 -8.88
N GLU A 149 15.61 -18.98 -8.53
CA GLU A 149 14.79 -19.93 -9.28
C GLU A 149 13.48 -20.30 -8.59
N PHE A 150 13.14 -19.64 -7.48
CA PHE A 150 11.88 -19.91 -6.80
C PHE A 150 10.69 -19.56 -7.71
N ILE A 151 9.64 -20.37 -7.59
CA ILE A 151 8.36 -20.19 -8.27
C ILE A 151 7.30 -20.25 -7.19
N ILE A 152 6.48 -19.20 -7.11
CA ILE A 152 5.31 -19.18 -6.24
C ILE A 152 4.22 -20.02 -6.91
N THR A 153 3.61 -20.95 -6.19
CA THR A 153 2.48 -21.72 -6.71
C THR A 153 1.16 -21.19 -6.18
N GLU A 154 0.06 -21.54 -6.85
CA GLU A 154 -1.31 -21.35 -6.33
C GLU A 154 -1.47 -21.94 -4.92
N GLU A 155 -0.92 -23.13 -4.67
CA GLU A 155 -0.95 -23.78 -3.36
C GLU A 155 -0.25 -22.97 -2.26
N ASP A 156 0.88 -22.31 -2.57
CA ASP A 156 1.57 -21.47 -1.60
C ASP A 156 0.70 -20.30 -1.16
N LEU A 157 0.04 -19.63 -2.11
CA LEU A 157 -0.84 -18.51 -1.81
C LEU A 157 -2.06 -18.97 -1.01
N ILE A 158 -2.75 -20.02 -1.46
CA ILE A 158 -3.94 -20.55 -0.78
C ILE A 158 -3.59 -21.01 0.65
N TYR A 159 -2.45 -21.70 0.82
CA TYR A 159 -1.96 -22.11 2.13
C TYR A 159 -1.74 -20.92 3.06
N ILE A 160 -1.06 -19.87 2.57
CA ILE A 160 -0.78 -18.68 3.38
C ILE A 160 -2.07 -17.96 3.77
N VAL A 161 -2.98 -17.78 2.82
CA VAL A 161 -4.26 -17.10 3.04
C VAL A 161 -5.07 -17.81 4.12
N ASN A 162 -5.23 -19.13 3.99
CA ASN A 162 -6.01 -19.91 4.94
C ASN A 162 -5.34 -20.00 6.31
N LYS A 163 -4.01 -20.15 6.37
CA LYS A 163 -3.32 -20.36 7.64
C LYS A 163 -3.07 -19.08 8.43
N TYR A 164 -2.71 -17.99 7.77
CA TYR A 164 -2.14 -16.81 8.44
C TYR A 164 -2.98 -15.53 8.28
N ILE A 165 -3.92 -15.50 7.34
CA ILE A 165 -4.70 -14.29 7.05
C ILE A 165 -6.14 -14.45 7.52
N LYS A 166 -6.83 -15.52 7.11
CA LYS A 166 -8.24 -15.76 7.48
C LYS A 166 -8.45 -16.20 8.94
N ASN A 167 -7.43 -16.73 9.59
CA ASN A 167 -7.48 -17.17 11.00
C ASN A 167 -7.00 -16.09 11.99
N LYS A 168 -7.11 -14.81 11.62
CA LYS A 168 -6.91 -13.69 12.54
C LYS A 168 -8.24 -13.25 13.13
#